data_AF-Q9AYD4-F1
#
_entry.id   AF-Q9AYD4-F1
#
_cell.length_a   1.000
_cell.length_b   1.000
_cell.length_c   1.000
_cell.angle_alpha   90.00
_cell.angle_beta   90.00
_cell.angle_gamma   90.00
#
_symmetry.space_group_name_H-M   'P 1'
#
loop_
_entity.id
_entity.type
_entity.pdbx_description
1 polymer ?
#
loop_
_entity_poly.entity_id
_entity_poly.type
_entity_poly.pdbx_seq_one_letter_code
_entity_poly.pdbx_strand_id
1 'polypeptide(L)'
;MPKIKDEPCSKVNDRKVELKSLGGKAVKRKDYLGASRIYSEALELDYFDATLYSNRSLCYLRIGEVQKALLDAEMCVKLRPEWVKGHYREGAALMLLKEHKKAFEVFLNALKLDPANADIEKVLWEALEAMKKDDAAEEKTLKSVDYTLHLQMHICCPAGSEVNASFGVF
;
A
#
# COMPACT_ATOMS: atom_id res chain seq x y z
N MET A 1 -3.18 -31.99 -0.01
CA MET A 1 -1.89 -31.83 -0.72
C MET A 1 -2.18 -31.95 -2.22
N PRO A 2 -1.90 -30.93 -3.04
CA PRO A 2 -2.17 -31.01 -4.48
C PRO A 2 -1.21 -32.02 -5.11
N LYS A 3 -1.75 -32.89 -5.96
CA LYS A 3 -0.98 -33.91 -6.68
C LYS A 3 -0.18 -33.22 -7.79
N ILE A 4 1.13 -33.06 -7.57
CA ILE A 4 2.07 -32.63 -8.61
C ILE A 4 2.19 -33.81 -9.57
N LYS A 5 1.64 -33.65 -10.79
CA LYS A 5 1.96 -34.56 -11.89
C LYS A 5 3.37 -34.19 -12.33
N ASP A 6 4.30 -35.12 -12.27
CA ASP A 6 5.70 -34.90 -12.64
C ASP A 6 5.80 -34.64 -14.16
N GLU A 7 5.59 -33.38 -14.56
CA GLU A 7 5.85 -32.90 -15.91
C GLU A 7 7.37 -32.71 -16.08
N PRO A 8 7.97 -33.15 -17.20
CA PRO A 8 9.39 -32.97 -17.46
C PRO A 8 9.83 -31.51 -17.31
N CYS A 9 10.91 -31.26 -16.56
CA CYS A 9 11.44 -29.93 -16.21
C CYS A 9 11.57 -28.95 -17.40
N SER A 10 11.87 -29.46 -18.60
CA SER A 10 11.92 -28.65 -19.83
C SER A 10 10.56 -28.05 -20.21
N LYS A 11 9.49 -28.84 -20.17
CA LYS A 11 8.12 -28.41 -20.54
C LYS A 11 7.56 -27.40 -19.54
N VAL A 12 7.90 -27.55 -18.25
CA VAL A 12 7.49 -26.62 -17.19
C VAL A 12 8.09 -25.23 -17.42
N ASN A 13 9.37 -25.17 -17.83
CA ASN A 13 10.02 -23.90 -18.12
C ASN A 13 9.44 -23.22 -19.38
N ASP A 14 9.15 -24.01 -20.43
CA ASP A 14 8.50 -23.51 -21.64
C ASP A 14 7.11 -22.91 -21.35
N ARG A 15 6.31 -23.61 -20.54
CA ARG A 15 4.98 -23.14 -20.10
C ARG A 15 5.07 -21.84 -19.29
N LYS A 16 6.04 -21.71 -18.39
CA LYS A 16 6.28 -20.46 -17.64
C LYS A 16 6.57 -19.29 -18.57
N VAL A 17 7.42 -19.49 -19.58
CA VAL A 17 7.77 -18.46 -20.57
C VAL A 17 6.53 -18.04 -21.36
N GLU A 18 5.69 -18.99 -21.75
CA GLU A 18 4.42 -18.72 -22.43
C GLU A 18 3.47 -17.89 -21.55
N LEU A 19 3.25 -18.30 -20.29
CA LEU A 19 2.38 -17.58 -19.36
C LEU A 19 2.87 -16.14 -19.11
N LYS A 20 4.19 -15.93 -18.98
CA LYS A 20 4.77 -14.58 -18.89
C LYS A 20 4.41 -13.71 -20.10
N SER A 21 4.54 -14.28 -21.30
CA SER A 21 4.23 -13.61 -22.56
C SER A 21 2.73 -13.28 -22.66
N LEU A 22 1.87 -14.25 -22.32
CA LEU A 22 0.41 -14.08 -22.31
C LEU A 22 -0.03 -13.01 -21.31
N GLY A 23 0.51 -13.04 -20.09
CA GLY A 23 0.25 -12.02 -19.07
C GLY A 23 0.67 -10.63 -19.56
N GLY A 24 1.85 -10.52 -20.16
CA GLY A 24 2.33 -9.27 -20.76
C GLY A 24 1.42 -8.75 -21.88
N LYS A 25 0.91 -9.63 -22.74
CA LYS A 25 -0.07 -9.28 -23.79
C LYS A 25 -1.41 -8.82 -23.19
N ALA A 26 -1.89 -9.47 -22.13
CA ALA A 26 -3.11 -9.07 -21.44
C ALA A 26 -2.97 -7.68 -20.79
N VAL A 27 -1.82 -7.40 -20.14
CA VAL A 27 -1.50 -6.06 -19.62
C VAL A 27 -1.50 -5.01 -20.72
N LYS A 28 -0.91 -5.29 -21.90
CA LYS A 28 -0.93 -4.37 -23.06
C LYS A 28 -2.35 -4.07 -23.54
N ARG A 29 -3.27 -5.04 -23.45
CA ARG A 29 -4.69 -4.87 -23.76
C ARG A 29 -5.49 -4.22 -22.61
N LYS A 30 -4.83 -3.83 -21.51
CA LYS A 30 -5.47 -3.32 -20.28
C LYS A 30 -6.41 -4.34 -19.60
N ASP A 31 -6.31 -5.62 -19.96
CA ASP A 31 -7.01 -6.70 -19.27
C ASP A 31 -6.21 -7.10 -18.03
N TYR A 32 -6.29 -6.28 -16.99
CA TYR A 32 -5.55 -6.48 -15.75
C TYR A 32 -6.07 -7.68 -14.96
N LEU A 33 -7.39 -7.95 -15.01
CA LEU A 33 -7.99 -9.08 -14.29
C LEU A 33 -7.59 -10.42 -14.92
N GLY A 34 -7.58 -10.51 -16.25
CA GLY A 34 -7.04 -11.67 -16.95
C GLY A 34 -5.54 -11.83 -16.72
N ALA A 35 -4.78 -10.74 -16.79
CA ALA A 35 -3.34 -10.76 -16.54
C ALA A 35 -2.99 -11.25 -15.12
N SER A 36 -3.72 -10.82 -14.08
CA SER A 36 -3.43 -11.24 -12.71
C SER A 36 -3.65 -12.74 -12.50
N ARG A 37 -4.66 -13.33 -13.15
CA ARG A 37 -4.89 -14.78 -13.16
C ARG A 37 -3.74 -15.52 -13.85
N ILE A 38 -3.35 -15.08 -15.05
CA ILE A 38 -2.22 -15.67 -15.79
C ILE A 38 -0.92 -15.60 -14.99
N TYR A 39 -0.62 -14.48 -14.34
CA TYR A 39 0.56 -14.36 -13.50
C TYR A 39 0.47 -15.23 -12.23
N SER A 40 -0.73 -15.49 -11.72
CA SER A 40 -0.91 -16.40 -10.59
C SER A 40 -0.63 -17.85 -10.99
N GLU A 41 -1.10 -18.29 -12.15
CA GLU A 41 -0.72 -19.59 -12.73
C GLU A 41 0.78 -19.68 -12.99
N ALA A 42 1.42 -18.61 -13.47
CA ALA A 42 2.87 -18.59 -13.66
C ALA A 42 3.65 -18.73 -12.34
N LEU A 43 3.14 -18.14 -11.25
CA LEU A 43 3.72 -18.23 -9.91
C LEU A 43 3.56 -19.61 -9.27
N GLU A 44 2.56 -20.40 -9.67
CA GLU A 44 2.45 -21.81 -9.26
C GLU A 44 3.59 -22.66 -9.84
N LEU A 45 4.17 -22.25 -10.98
CA LEU A 45 5.31 -22.92 -11.59
C LEU A 45 6.66 -22.44 -11.03
N ASP A 46 6.75 -21.17 -10.64
CA ASP A 46 7.97 -20.55 -10.10
C ASP A 46 7.64 -19.42 -9.13
N TYR A 47 7.58 -19.77 -7.84
CA TYR A 47 7.24 -18.85 -6.77
C TYR A 47 8.40 -17.94 -6.33
N PHE A 48 9.59 -18.06 -6.95
CA PHE A 48 10.75 -17.23 -6.66
C PHE A 48 11.00 -16.14 -7.72
N ASP A 49 10.15 -16.04 -8.75
CA ASP A 49 10.33 -15.03 -9.79
C ASP A 49 9.74 -13.67 -9.38
N ALA A 50 10.62 -12.79 -8.92
CA ALA A 50 10.29 -11.40 -8.58
C ALA A 50 9.57 -10.65 -9.72
N THR A 51 9.84 -10.98 -10.99
CA THR A 51 9.23 -10.31 -12.14
C THR A 51 7.74 -10.61 -12.24
N LEU A 52 7.34 -11.84 -11.89
CA LEU A 52 5.93 -12.23 -11.86
C LEU A 52 5.18 -11.47 -10.78
N TYR A 53 5.72 -11.38 -9.57
CA TYR A 53 5.14 -10.57 -8.49
C TYR A 53 5.05 -9.09 -8.87
N SER A 54 6.11 -8.49 -9.44
CA SER A 54 6.08 -7.08 -9.88
C SER A 54 4.99 -6.79 -10.92
N ASN A 55 4.75 -7.74 -11.84
CA ASN A 55 3.73 -7.59 -12.88
C ASN A 55 2.32 -7.86 -12.34
N ARG A 56 2.14 -8.83 -11.43
CA ARG A 56 0.86 -9.08 -10.79
C ARG A 56 0.46 -7.94 -9.83
N SER A 57 1.43 -7.39 -9.10
CA SER A 57 1.26 -6.17 -8.30
C SER A 57 0.73 -5.01 -9.15
N LEU A 58 1.33 -4.75 -10.32
CA LEU A 58 0.81 -3.76 -11.27
C LEU A 58 -0.66 -4.00 -11.63
N CYS A 59 -1.03 -5.26 -11.89
CA CYS A 59 -2.41 -5.60 -12.24
C CYS A 59 -3.35 -5.30 -11.08
N TYR A 60 -2.98 -5.68 -9.85
CA TYR A 60 -3.79 -5.38 -8.66
C TYR A 60 -3.94 -3.88 -8.39
N LEU A 61 -2.88 -3.07 -8.57
CA LEU A 61 -2.98 -1.61 -8.50
C LEU A 61 -4.01 -1.05 -9.48
N ARG A 62 -4.10 -1.63 -10.69
CA ARG A 62 -5.02 -1.17 -11.73
C ARG A 62 -6.46 -1.63 -11.53
N ILE A 63 -6.67 -2.73 -10.81
CA ILE A 63 -8.01 -3.24 -10.47
C ILE A 63 -8.53 -2.60 -9.17
N GLY A 64 -7.67 -1.99 -8.36
CA GLY A 64 -8.02 -1.40 -7.07
C GLY A 64 -7.83 -2.36 -5.88
N GLU A 65 -7.22 -3.51 -6.08
CA GLU A 65 -6.91 -4.51 -5.06
C GLU A 65 -5.57 -4.16 -4.37
N VAL A 66 -5.52 -2.97 -3.74
CA VAL A 66 -4.27 -2.33 -3.33
C VAL A 66 -3.49 -3.16 -2.29
N GLN A 67 -4.17 -3.80 -1.34
CA GLN A 67 -3.50 -4.65 -0.34
C GLN A 67 -2.80 -5.86 -0.98
N LYS A 68 -3.42 -6.49 -1.99
CA LYS A 68 -2.78 -7.59 -2.74
C LYS A 68 -1.59 -7.07 -3.54
N ALA A 69 -1.69 -5.86 -4.08
CA ALA A 69 -0.59 -5.22 -4.79
C ALA A 69 0.62 -4.97 -3.90
N LEU A 70 0.39 -4.53 -2.65
CA LEU A 70 1.42 -4.31 -1.65
C LEU A 70 2.14 -5.62 -1.32
N LEU A 71 1.38 -6.68 -0.99
CA LEU A 71 1.96 -8.00 -0.67
C LEU A 71 2.85 -8.55 -1.80
N ASP A 72 2.40 -8.44 -3.05
CA ASP A 72 3.20 -8.84 -4.21
C ASP A 72 4.44 -7.94 -4.38
N ALA A 73 4.33 -6.64 -4.11
CA ALA A 73 5.47 -5.73 -4.20
C ALA A 73 6.53 -6.00 -3.13
N GLU A 74 6.11 -6.24 -1.88
CA GLU A 74 7.00 -6.64 -0.79
C GLU A 74 7.72 -7.96 -1.10
N MET A 75 7.00 -8.95 -1.67
CA MET A 75 7.63 -10.19 -2.13
C MET A 75 8.64 -9.94 -3.25
N CYS A 76 8.35 -9.02 -4.17
CA CYS A 76 9.29 -8.62 -5.21
C CYS A 76 10.58 -8.01 -4.61
N VAL A 77 10.45 -7.11 -3.62
CA VAL A 77 11.60 -6.49 -2.94
C VAL A 77 12.37 -7.53 -2.12
N LYS A 78 11.68 -8.44 -1.42
CA LYS A 78 12.31 -9.52 -0.68
C LYS A 78 13.15 -10.44 -1.57
N LEU A 79 12.65 -10.75 -2.76
CA LEU A 79 13.35 -11.61 -3.73
C LEU A 79 14.49 -10.88 -4.45
N ARG A 80 14.33 -9.59 -4.73
CA ARG A 80 15.34 -8.75 -5.40
C ARG A 80 15.44 -7.37 -4.73
N PRO A 81 16.19 -7.24 -3.62
CA PRO A 81 16.25 -6.01 -2.84
C PRO A 81 16.84 -4.82 -3.61
N GLU A 82 17.71 -5.06 -4.57
CA GLU A 82 18.37 -4.02 -5.38
C GLU A 82 17.55 -3.64 -6.62
N TRP A 83 16.35 -4.21 -6.80
CA TRP A 83 15.55 -3.94 -7.98
C TRP A 83 14.59 -2.77 -7.76
N VAL A 84 14.98 -1.60 -8.27
CA VAL A 84 14.24 -0.33 -8.19
C VAL A 84 12.76 -0.46 -8.55
N LYS A 85 12.42 -1.29 -9.55
CA LYS A 85 11.02 -1.51 -9.95
C LYS A 85 10.17 -2.18 -8.87
N GLY A 86 10.75 -3.02 -8.01
CA GLY A 86 10.07 -3.61 -6.87
C GLY A 86 9.68 -2.54 -5.85
N HIS A 87 10.65 -1.72 -5.43
CA HIS A 87 10.41 -0.58 -4.54
C HIS A 87 9.40 0.40 -5.11
N TYR A 88 9.45 0.67 -6.42
CA TYR A 88 8.45 1.52 -7.07
C TYR A 88 7.02 0.97 -6.90
N ARG A 89 6.83 -0.35 -7.04
CA ARG A 89 5.51 -0.99 -6.86
C ARG A 89 5.04 -0.91 -5.41
N GLU A 90 5.94 -1.10 -4.46
CA GLU A 90 5.65 -1.06 -3.02
C GLU A 90 5.25 0.35 -2.61
N GLY A 91 6.07 1.36 -2.94
CA GLY A 91 5.76 2.76 -2.68
C GLY A 91 4.46 3.20 -3.36
N ALA A 92 4.19 2.77 -4.60
CA ALA A 92 2.93 3.07 -5.29
C ALA A 92 1.71 2.46 -4.58
N ALA A 93 1.82 1.25 -4.03
CA ALA A 93 0.76 0.64 -3.25
C ALA A 93 0.53 1.40 -1.93
N LEU A 94 1.61 1.75 -1.22
CA LEU A 94 1.55 2.53 0.02
C LEU A 94 0.94 3.92 -0.18
N MET A 95 1.25 4.59 -1.29
CA MET A 95 0.61 5.86 -1.67
C MET A 95 -0.91 5.72 -1.81
N LEU A 96 -1.39 4.65 -2.43
CA LEU A 96 -2.83 4.40 -2.57
C LEU A 96 -3.49 4.02 -1.23
N LEU A 97 -2.75 3.41 -0.31
CA LEU A 97 -3.20 3.13 1.06
C LEU A 97 -3.12 4.35 1.98
N LYS A 98 -2.61 5.50 1.48
CA LYS A 98 -2.32 6.71 2.26
C LYS A 98 -1.30 6.50 3.37
N GLU A 99 -0.44 5.51 3.24
CA GLU A 99 0.69 5.28 4.13
C GLU A 99 1.90 6.10 3.65
N HIS A 100 1.73 7.42 3.55
CA HIS A 100 2.68 8.31 2.85
C HIS A 100 4.08 8.32 3.47
N LYS A 101 4.17 8.22 4.81
CA LYS A 101 5.46 8.11 5.54
C LYS A 101 6.27 6.89 5.07
N LYS A 102 5.63 5.72 5.01
CA LYS A 102 6.29 4.49 4.53
C LYS A 102 6.59 4.56 3.04
N ALA A 103 5.70 5.13 2.23
CA ALA A 103 5.95 5.31 0.80
C ALA A 103 7.19 6.17 0.54
N PHE A 104 7.34 7.27 1.28
CA PHE A 104 8.52 8.14 1.21
C PHE A 104 9.80 7.38 1.55
N GLU A 105 9.82 6.58 2.63
CA GLU A 105 10.98 5.78 3.01
C GLU A 105 11.37 4.76 1.93
N VAL A 106 10.39 4.07 1.35
CA VAL A 106 10.60 3.10 0.26
C VAL A 106 11.16 3.79 -0.97
N PHE A 107 10.59 4.91 -1.41
CA PHE A 107 11.12 5.66 -2.55
C PHE A 107 12.50 6.25 -2.28
N LEU A 108 12.79 6.68 -1.05
CA LEU A 108 14.11 7.18 -0.67
C LEU A 108 15.15 6.07 -0.78
N ASN A 109 14.82 4.86 -0.34
CA ASN A 109 15.69 3.71 -0.50
C ASN A 109 15.86 3.32 -1.97
N ALA A 110 14.81 3.40 -2.79
CA ALA A 110 14.88 3.19 -4.23
C ALA A 110 15.82 4.21 -4.91
N LEU A 111 15.77 5.48 -4.50
CA LEU A 111 16.61 6.53 -5.06
C LEU A 111 18.09 6.35 -4.67
N LYS A 112 18.38 5.79 -3.49
CA LYS A 112 19.76 5.42 -3.11
C LYS A 112 20.34 4.33 -4.02
N LEU A 113 19.49 3.42 -4.52
CA LEU A 113 19.91 2.36 -5.44
C LEU A 113 20.19 2.90 -6.85
N ASP A 114 19.39 3.86 -7.32
CA ASP A 114 19.55 4.51 -8.62
C ASP A 114 19.32 6.03 -8.50
N PRO A 115 20.37 6.80 -8.14
CA PRO A 115 20.24 8.24 -7.88
C PRO A 115 19.88 9.09 -9.10
N ALA A 116 20.06 8.56 -10.31
CA ALA A 116 19.74 9.26 -11.55
C ALA A 116 18.31 8.97 -12.04
N ASN A 117 17.52 8.22 -11.28
CA ASN A 117 16.19 7.79 -11.67
C ASN A 117 15.14 8.88 -11.47
N ALA A 118 14.88 9.66 -12.52
CA ALA A 118 13.90 10.74 -12.50
C ALA A 118 12.47 10.27 -12.13
N ASP A 119 12.09 9.04 -12.48
CA ASP A 119 10.77 8.52 -12.13
C ASP A 119 10.65 8.28 -10.61
N ILE A 120 11.71 7.75 -9.97
CA ILE A 120 11.76 7.57 -8.51
C ILE A 120 11.81 8.92 -7.80
N GLU A 121 12.66 9.84 -8.26
CA GLU A 121 12.77 11.17 -7.68
C GLU A 121 11.41 11.88 -7.67
N LYS A 122 10.68 11.81 -8.79
CA LYS A 122 9.34 12.38 -8.90
C LYS A 122 8.38 11.80 -7.85
N VAL A 123 8.27 10.47 -7.76
CA VAL A 123 7.33 9.86 -6.80
C VAL A 123 7.76 10.03 -5.35
N LEU A 124 9.05 10.19 -5.08
CA LEU A 124 9.56 10.57 -3.76
C LEU A 124 9.05 11.95 -3.34
N TRP A 125 9.13 12.94 -4.24
CA TRP A 125 8.59 14.28 -4.00
C TRP A 125 7.07 14.25 -3.82
N GLU A 126 6.34 13.48 -4.64
CA GLU A 126 4.90 13.28 -4.47
C GLU A 126 4.56 12.69 -3.09
N ALA A 127 5.32 11.70 -2.62
CA ALA A 127 5.14 11.11 -1.29
C ALA A 127 5.47 12.09 -0.16
N LEU A 128 6.53 12.90 -0.31
CA LEU A 128 6.89 13.92 0.67
C LEU A 128 5.79 14.98 0.83
N GLU A 129 5.23 15.45 -0.28
CA GLU A 129 4.16 16.44 -0.25
C GLU A 129 2.86 15.86 0.32
N ALA A 130 2.57 14.58 0.06
CA ALA A 130 1.44 13.90 0.69
C ALA A 130 1.64 13.74 2.20
N MET A 131 2.84 13.36 2.64
CA MET A 131 3.19 13.25 4.06
C MET A 131 3.01 14.58 4.82
N LYS A 132 3.49 15.70 4.27
CA LYS A 132 3.31 17.02 4.88
C LYS A 132 1.84 17.42 5.02
N LYS A 133 1.01 17.04 4.06
CA LYS A 133 -0.45 17.32 4.10
C LYS A 133 -1.14 16.51 5.19
N ASP A 134 -0.74 15.26 5.39
CA ASP A 134 -1.25 14.44 6.48
C ASP A 134 -0.90 15.04 7.85
N ASP A 135 0.36 15.43 8.04
CA ASP A 135 0.82 16.03 9.30
C ASP A 135 0.06 17.34 9.61
N ALA A 136 -0.16 18.19 8.59
CA ALA A 136 -0.95 19.41 8.73
C ALA A 136 -2.44 19.14 9.00
N ALA A 137 -3.00 18.09 8.40
CA ALA A 137 -4.38 17.68 8.64
C ALA A 137 -4.56 17.14 10.06
N GLU A 138 -3.58 16.40 10.59
CA GLU A 138 -3.55 15.91 11.96
C GLU A 138 -3.50 17.06 12.97
N GLU A 139 -2.63 18.05 12.76
CA GLU A 139 -2.54 19.24 13.62
C GLU A 139 -3.86 20.04 13.64
N LYS A 140 -4.48 20.23 12.47
CA LYS A 140 -5.78 20.91 12.36
C LYS A 140 -6.88 20.14 13.08
N THR A 141 -6.88 18.81 12.95
CA THR A 141 -7.86 17.93 13.59
C THR A 141 -7.71 18.00 15.11
N LEU A 142 -6.48 17.91 15.64
CA LEU A 142 -6.17 17.99 17.06
C LEU A 142 -6.67 19.31 17.67
N LYS A 143 -6.35 20.45 17.05
CA LYS A 143 -6.85 21.77 17.47
C LYS A 143 -8.37 21.86 17.48
N SER A 144 -9.05 21.22 16.52
CA SER A 144 -10.53 21.20 16.49
C SER A 144 -11.14 20.34 17.59
N VAL A 145 -10.49 19.22 17.93
CA VAL A 145 -10.92 18.34 19.02
C VAL A 145 -10.71 19.02 20.36
N ASP A 146 -9.55 19.65 20.58
CA ASP A 146 -9.25 20.45 21.78
C ASP A 146 -10.29 21.56 21.98
N TYR A 147 -10.63 22.28 20.90
CA TYR A 147 -11.65 23.32 20.93
C TYR A 147 -13.05 22.77 21.26
N THR A 148 -13.42 21.61 20.71
CA THR A 148 -14.71 20.96 20.96
C THR A 148 -14.80 20.46 22.41
N LEU A 149 -13.72 19.87 22.94
CA LEU A 149 -13.63 19.41 24.33
C LEU A 149 -13.76 20.59 25.31
N HIS A 150 -13.11 21.72 25.00
CA HIS A 150 -13.21 22.95 25.78
C HIS A 150 -14.64 23.50 25.81
N LEU A 151 -15.35 23.50 24.67
CA LEU A 151 -16.77 23.90 24.62
C LEU A 151 -17.69 22.94 25.39
N GLN A 152 -17.46 21.62 25.32
CA GLN A 152 -18.26 20.63 26.04
C GLN A 152 -18.10 20.71 27.57
N MET A 153 -16.92 21.10 28.07
CA MET A 153 -16.75 21.39 29.51
C MET A 153 -17.60 22.57 29.99
N HIS A 154 -17.84 23.57 29.14
CA HIS A 154 -18.66 24.73 29.49
C HIS A 154 -20.17 24.48 29.41
N ILE A 155 -20.62 23.43 28.69
CA ILE A 155 -22.04 23.11 28.52
C ILE A 155 -22.56 22.13 29.59
N CYS A 156 -21.68 21.42 30.31
CA CYS A 156 -22.05 20.42 31.32
C CYS A 156 -22.24 20.96 32.76
N CYS A 157 -22.41 22.27 32.94
CA CYS A 157 -22.83 22.83 34.23
C CYS A 157 -24.31 23.26 34.16
N PRO A 158 -25.28 22.40 34.53
CA PRO A 158 -26.64 22.85 34.70
C PRO A 158 -26.71 23.72 35.96
N ALA A 159 -26.76 25.03 35.76
CA ALA A 159 -27.23 25.94 36.80
C ALA A 159 -28.68 25.58 37.15
N GLY A 160 -28.93 25.22 38.41
CA GLY A 160 -30.27 25.27 39.01
C GLY A 160 -30.80 23.97 39.61
N SER A 161 -30.41 23.65 40.84
CA SER A 161 -31.40 23.34 41.89
C SER A 161 -30.80 23.70 43.26
N GLU A 162 -31.39 24.73 43.88
CA GLU A 162 -31.15 25.11 45.26
C GLU A 162 -31.70 24.01 46.17
N VAL A 163 -30.83 23.20 46.78
CA VAL A 163 -31.20 22.41 47.96
C VAL A 163 -31.07 23.31 49.19
N ASN A 164 -32.22 23.86 49.57
CA ASN A 164 -32.40 24.65 50.78
C ASN A 164 -32.22 23.74 52.01
N ALA A 165 -31.01 23.69 52.58
CA ALA A 165 -30.74 23.02 53.84
C ALA A 165 -31.02 23.99 54.99
N SER A 166 -32.20 23.87 55.58
CA SER A 166 -32.62 24.64 56.76
C SER A 166 -31.70 24.36 57.95
N PHE A 167 -31.11 25.43 58.49
CA PHE A 167 -30.56 25.46 59.85
C PHE A 167 -31.72 25.32 60.84
N GLY A 168 -31.73 24.23 61.60
CA GLY A 168 -32.59 24.05 62.77
C GLY A 168 -31.73 24.03 64.03
N VAL A 169 -31.66 25.17 64.72
CA VAL A 169 -31.28 25.27 66.14
C VAL A 169 -32.56 25.66 66.87
N PHE A 170 -33.11 24.75 67.67
CA PHE A 170 -33.71 24.94 69.00
C PHE A 170 -34.11 23.58 69.56
#